data_AF-A0A1A9HJB0-F1
#
_entry.id   AF-A0A1A9HJB0-F1
#
_cell.length_a   1.000
_cell.length_b   1.000
_cell.length_c   1.000
_cell.angle_alpha   90.00
_cell.angle_beta   90.00
_cell.angle_gamma   90.00
#
_symmetry.space_group_name_H-M   'P 1'
#
loop_
_entity.id
_entity.type
_entity.pdbx_description
1 polymer ?
#
loop_
_entity_poly.entity_id
_entity_poly.type
_entity_poly.pdbx_seq_one_letter_code
_entity_poly.pdbx_strand_id
1 'polypeptide(L)'
;MTERTWHDELPRFRAMTQIDQLGWLSQLLHLISMFARDTYEVGTDGVAKPSDLRRFNELIHRVATFQKKVATANQQGMPDADIFALIEHELFVLNVAIDDVLRHLP
;
A
#
# COMPACT_ATOMS: atom_id res chain seq x y z
N MET A 1 1.76 9.39 23.99
CA MET A 1 1.17 9.23 22.64
C MET A 1 1.04 7.74 22.42
N THR A 2 -0.16 7.24 22.14
CA THR A 2 -0.37 5.83 21.83
C THR A 2 0.34 5.52 20.52
N GLU A 3 1.14 4.45 20.50
CA GLU A 3 1.90 4.03 19.32
C GLU A 3 0.91 3.51 18.26
N ARG A 4 0.88 4.15 17.08
CA ARG A 4 -0.01 3.81 15.96
C ARG A 4 0.42 2.46 15.40
N THR A 5 -0.49 1.50 15.28
CA THR A 5 -0.21 0.18 14.69
C THR A 5 -0.98 -0.01 13.39
N TRP A 6 -0.58 -0.99 12.57
CA TRP A 6 -1.29 -1.29 11.32
C TRP A 6 -2.75 -1.69 11.55
N HIS A 7 -3.02 -2.37 12.66
CA HIS A 7 -4.37 -2.81 13.03
C HIS A 7 -5.32 -1.63 13.29
N ASP A 8 -4.79 -0.46 13.65
CA ASP A 8 -5.57 0.76 13.84
C ASP A 8 -5.98 1.42 12.52
N GLU A 9 -5.34 1.05 11.40
CA GLU A 9 -5.53 1.75 10.13
C GLU A 9 -6.86 1.43 9.47
N LEU A 10 -7.35 0.19 9.55
CA LEU A 10 -8.64 -0.17 8.97
C LEU A 10 -9.82 0.63 9.58
N PRO A 11 -9.99 0.69 10.91
CA PRO A 11 -11.06 1.50 11.49
C PRO A 11 -10.86 3.00 11.22
N ARG A 12 -9.62 3.51 11.24
CA ARG A 12 -9.33 4.91 10.86
C ARG A 12 -9.72 5.20 9.42
N PHE A 13 -9.31 4.36 8.48
CA PHE A 13 -9.60 4.48 7.06
C PHE A 13 -11.11 4.47 6.80
N ARG A 14 -11.87 3.61 7.49
CA ARG A 14 -13.34 3.58 7.37
C ARG A 14 -14.04 4.82 7.91
N ALA A 15 -13.42 5.54 8.85
CA ALA A 15 -13.95 6.78 9.41
C ALA A 15 -13.60 8.02 8.57
N MET A 16 -12.69 7.89 7.59
CA MET A 16 -12.29 8.98 6.70
C MET A 16 -13.39 9.34 5.69
N THR A 17 -13.38 10.58 5.22
CA THR A 17 -14.16 10.96 4.05
C THR A 17 -13.61 10.26 2.80
N GLN A 18 -14.40 10.16 1.73
CA GLN A 18 -13.93 9.55 0.49
C GLN A 18 -12.66 10.23 -0.05
N ILE A 19 -12.56 11.56 0.03
CA ILE A 19 -11.37 12.28 -0.47
C ILE A 19 -10.13 11.98 0.40
N ASP A 20 -10.30 11.85 1.71
CA ASP A 20 -9.21 11.49 2.63
C ASP A 20 -8.74 10.04 2.40
N GLN A 21 -9.68 9.12 2.16
CA GLN A 21 -9.36 7.74 1.77
C GLN A 21 -8.54 7.69 0.48
N LEU A 22 -8.92 8.48 -0.52
CA LEU A 22 -8.17 8.59 -1.77
C LEU A 22 -6.78 9.19 -1.56
N GLY A 23 -6.64 10.17 -0.67
CA GLY A 23 -5.36 10.72 -0.25
C GLY A 23 -4.47 9.67 0.42
N TRP A 24 -5.03 8.93 1.39
CA TRP A 24 -4.33 7.85 2.09
C TRP A 24 -3.84 6.77 1.11
N LEU A 25 -4.70 6.33 0.18
CA LEU A 25 -4.33 5.33 -0.84
C LEU A 25 -3.29 5.86 -1.83
N SER A 26 -3.35 7.14 -2.19
CA SER A 26 -2.35 7.78 -3.06
C SER A 26 -0.98 7.82 -2.37
N GLN A 27 -0.96 8.16 -1.08
CA GLN A 27 0.27 8.17 -0.28
C GLN A 27 0.85 6.76 -0.15
N LEU A 28 0.01 5.76 0.11
CA LEU A 28 0.43 4.36 0.16
C LEU A 28 1.04 3.91 -1.18
N LEU A 29 0.37 4.19 -2.30
CA LEU A 29 0.88 3.88 -3.64
C LEU A 29 2.22 4.54 -3.92
N HIS A 30 2.38 5.81 -3.53
CA HIS A 30 3.64 6.53 -3.66
C HIS A 30 4.76 5.83 -2.87
N LEU A 31 4.52 5.51 -1.60
CA LEU A 31 5.50 4.83 -0.73
C LEU A 31 5.91 3.47 -1.31
N ILE A 32 4.94 2.63 -1.67
CA ILE A 32 5.21 1.30 -2.26
C ILE A 32 6.01 1.43 -3.56
N SER A 33 5.68 2.42 -4.40
CA SER A 33 6.44 2.69 -5.63
C SER A 33 7.88 3.13 -5.35
N MET A 34 8.10 3.90 -4.27
CA MET A 34 9.44 4.29 -3.84
C MET A 34 10.26 3.10 -3.34
N PHE A 35 9.68 2.22 -2.53
CA PHE A 35 10.36 0.99 -2.07
C PHE A 35 10.68 0.05 -3.23
N ALA A 36 9.79 -0.05 -4.22
CA ALA A 36 10.02 -0.87 -5.41
C ALA A 36 11.27 -0.44 -6.18
N ARG A 37 11.72 0.83 -6.07
CA ARG A 37 12.93 1.31 -6.74
C ARG A 37 14.19 0.58 -6.29
N ASP A 38 14.23 0.08 -5.07
CA ASP A 38 15.37 -0.64 -4.50
C ASP A 38 15.55 -2.05 -5.10
N THR A 39 14.65 -2.46 -5.99
CA THR A 39 14.75 -3.71 -6.75
C THR A 39 15.53 -3.57 -8.05
N TYR A 40 15.78 -2.34 -8.52
CA TYR A 40 16.55 -2.07 -9.74
C TYR A 40 18.05 -2.00 -9.48
N GLU A 41 18.83 -2.27 -10.51
CA GLU A 41 20.26 -2.01 -10.51
C GLU A 41 20.54 -0.52 -10.76
N VAL A 42 21.42 0.06 -9.95
CA VAL A 42 21.71 1.50 -10.04
C VAL A 42 22.45 1.80 -11.35
N GLY A 43 21.89 2.71 -12.15
CA GLY A 43 22.51 3.20 -13.38
C GLY A 43 22.37 2.28 -14.59
N THR A 44 21.53 1.25 -14.51
CA THR A 44 21.24 0.34 -15.62
C THR A 44 19.73 0.15 -15.79
N ASP A 45 19.31 -0.54 -16.86
CA ASP A 45 17.93 -0.99 -17.05
C ASP A 45 17.67 -2.36 -16.39
N GLY A 46 18.61 -2.85 -15.57
CA GLY A 46 18.58 -4.16 -14.93
C GLY A 46 17.75 -4.21 -13.65
N VAL A 47 17.33 -5.41 -13.26
CA VAL A 47 16.56 -5.68 -12.03
C VAL A 47 17.34 -6.65 -11.15
N ALA A 48 17.83 -6.17 -10.01
CA ALA A 48 18.58 -6.95 -9.04
C ALA A 48 17.70 -7.97 -8.29
N LYS A 49 16.42 -7.63 -8.06
CA LYS A 49 15.46 -8.47 -7.31
C LYS A 49 14.15 -8.66 -8.09
N PRO A 50 14.14 -9.47 -9.17
CA PRO A 50 12.99 -9.58 -10.07
C PRO A 50 11.72 -10.14 -9.40
N SER A 51 11.87 -11.07 -8.46
CA SER A 51 10.74 -11.60 -7.70
C SER A 51 10.09 -10.54 -6.81
N ASP A 52 10.90 -9.72 -6.12
CA ASP A 52 10.40 -8.65 -5.25
C ASP A 52 9.72 -7.56 -6.08
N LEU A 53 10.32 -7.17 -7.22
CA LEU A 53 9.72 -6.22 -8.15
C LEU A 53 8.34 -6.70 -8.62
N ARG A 54 8.21 -7.99 -8.94
CA ARG A 54 6.91 -8.56 -9.31
C ARG A 54 5.88 -8.41 -8.20
N ARG A 55 6.25 -8.68 -6.95
CA ARG A 55 5.34 -8.55 -5.79
C ARG A 55 4.95 -7.10 -5.54
N PHE A 56 5.91 -6.16 -5.62
CA PHE A 56 5.63 -4.73 -5.57
C PHE A 56 4.63 -4.30 -6.66
N ASN A 57 4.84 -4.72 -7.90
CA ASN A 57 3.95 -4.37 -9.01
C ASN A 57 2.52 -4.92 -8.80
N GLU A 58 2.41 -6.19 -8.39
CA GLU A 58 1.11 -6.80 -8.04
C GLU A 58 0.42 -6.05 -6.91
N LEU A 59 1.16 -5.67 -5.86
CA LEU A 59 0.62 -4.90 -4.73
C LEU A 59 0.13 -3.51 -5.19
N ILE A 60 0.94 -2.78 -5.99
CA ILE A 60 0.57 -1.50 -6.58
C ILE A 60 -0.72 -1.62 -7.39
N HIS A 61 -0.84 -2.64 -8.24
CA HIS A 61 -2.04 -2.86 -9.04
C HIS A 61 -3.28 -3.15 -8.19
N ARG A 62 -3.13 -3.92 -7.11
CA ARG A 62 -4.22 -4.23 -6.17
C ARG A 62 -4.69 -2.99 -5.41
N VAL A 63 -3.76 -2.20 -4.88
CA VAL A 63 -4.07 -0.95 -4.18
C VAL A 63 -4.70 0.06 -5.14
N ALA A 64 -4.19 0.22 -6.37
CA ALA A 64 -4.76 1.11 -7.37
C ALA A 64 -6.18 0.68 -7.80
N THR A 65 -6.42 -0.63 -7.91
CA THR A 65 -7.77 -1.17 -8.17
C THR A 65 -8.71 -0.84 -7.02
N PHE A 66 -8.26 -0.98 -5.78
CA PHE A 66 -9.04 -0.62 -4.60
C PHE A 66 -9.29 0.90 -4.52
N GLN A 67 -8.32 1.73 -4.88
CA GLN A 67 -8.50 3.18 -4.97
C GLN A 67 -9.57 3.57 -5.99
N LYS A 68 -9.57 2.94 -7.16
CA LYS A 68 -10.62 3.14 -8.17
C LYS A 68 -11.99 2.73 -7.63
N LYS A 69 -12.08 1.63 -6.88
CA LYS A 69 -13.32 1.19 -6.22
C LYS A 69 -13.84 2.26 -5.26
N VAL A 70 -12.98 2.78 -4.38
CA VAL A 70 -13.30 3.89 -3.46
C VAL A 70 -13.75 5.13 -4.23
N ALA A 71 -13.03 5.54 -5.27
CA ALA A 71 -13.36 6.73 -6.06
C ALA A 71 -14.72 6.66 -6.75
N THR A 72 -15.11 5.46 -7.20
CA THR A 72 -16.35 5.24 -7.97
C THR A 72 -17.54 4.86 -7.09
N ALA A 73 -17.37 4.80 -5.77
CA ALA A 73 -18.36 4.29 -4.82
C ALA A 73 -18.90 2.89 -5.19
N ASN A 74 -18.08 2.09 -5.88
CA ASN A 74 -18.46 0.74 -6.27
C ASN A 74 -18.26 -0.22 -5.08
N GLN A 75 -19.31 -0.93 -4.66
CA GLN A 75 -19.21 -1.89 -3.56
C GLN A 75 -18.74 -3.29 -4.00
N GLN A 76 -18.63 -3.56 -5.31
CA GLN A 76 -18.12 -4.84 -5.81
C GLN A 76 -16.59 -4.97 -5.65
N GLY A 77 -16.13 -6.20 -5.42
CA GLY A 77 -14.71 -6.56 -5.34
C GLY A 77 -14.28 -6.98 -3.93
N MET A 78 -12.97 -6.92 -3.69
CA MET A 78 -12.36 -7.33 -2.41
C MET A 78 -12.88 -6.45 -1.25
N PRO A 79 -13.29 -7.05 -0.12
CA PRO A 79 -13.58 -6.34 1.12
C PRO A 79 -12.39 -5.54 1.64
N ASP A 80 -12.67 -4.43 2.31
CA ASP A 80 -11.61 -3.53 2.81
C ASP A 80 -10.72 -4.23 3.87
N ALA A 81 -11.26 -5.19 4.62
CA ALA A 81 -10.45 -5.94 5.58
C ALA A 81 -9.39 -6.82 4.88
N ASP A 82 -9.79 -7.45 3.77
CA ASP A 82 -8.92 -8.37 3.03
C ASP A 82 -7.80 -7.62 2.31
N ILE A 83 -8.06 -6.40 1.79
CA ILE A 83 -7.00 -5.60 1.18
C ILE A 83 -5.99 -5.10 2.23
N PHE A 84 -6.43 -4.73 3.43
CA PHE A 84 -5.52 -4.32 4.50
C PHE A 84 -4.66 -5.48 5.01
N ALA A 85 -5.24 -6.68 5.16
CA ALA A 85 -4.48 -7.89 5.51
C ALA A 85 -3.49 -8.27 4.40
N LEU A 86 -3.89 -8.12 3.13
CA LEU A 86 -3.00 -8.35 1.99
C LEU A 86 -1.84 -7.37 1.99
N ILE A 87 -2.08 -6.07 2.20
CA ILE A 87 -1.03 -5.05 2.25
C ILE A 87 -0.04 -5.37 3.37
N GLU A 88 -0.53 -5.70 4.58
CA GLU A 88 0.32 -6.08 5.71
C GLU A 88 1.23 -7.27 5.36
N HIS A 89 0.63 -8.33 4.82
CA HIS A 89 1.34 -9.54 4.44
C HIS A 89 2.41 -9.25 3.38
N GLU A 90 2.06 -8.46 2.35
CA GLU A 90 2.97 -8.13 1.27
C GLU A 90 4.13 -7.25 1.74
N LEU A 91 3.87 -6.25 2.59
CA LEU A 91 4.91 -5.41 3.19
C LEU A 91 5.87 -6.24 4.05
N PHE A 92 5.34 -7.18 4.84
CA PHE A 92 6.16 -8.12 5.63
C PHE A 92 7.06 -8.98 4.74
N VAL A 93 6.51 -9.60 3.69
CA VAL A 93 7.30 -10.45 2.78
C VAL A 93 8.33 -9.64 1.99
N LEU A 94 8.03 -8.39 1.65
CA LEU A 94 8.96 -7.46 0.98
C LEU A 94 9.98 -6.82 1.93
N ASN A 95 9.94 -7.19 3.22
CA ASN A 95 10.79 -6.63 4.27
C ASN A 95 10.72 -5.09 4.33
N VAL A 96 9.54 -4.52 4.07
CA VAL A 96 9.26 -3.10 4.24
C VAL A 96 8.81 -2.89 5.68
N ALA A 97 9.50 -2.01 6.40
CA ALA A 97 9.15 -1.70 7.78
C ALA A 97 7.79 -0.99 7.84
N ILE A 98 6.80 -1.63 8.47
CA ILE A 98 5.44 -1.08 8.64
C ILE A 98 5.50 0.27 9.37
N ASP A 99 6.39 0.44 10.33
CA ASP A 99 6.55 1.70 11.07
C ASP A 99 7.03 2.85 10.17
N ASP A 100 7.81 2.57 9.13
CA ASP A 100 8.18 3.57 8.13
C ASP A 100 6.95 3.97 7.31
N VAL A 101 6.11 3.02 6.92
CA VAL A 101 4.86 3.30 6.19
C VAL A 101 3.92 4.15 7.04
N LEU A 102 3.64 3.73 8.28
CA LEU A 102 2.71 4.39 9.20
C LEU A 102 3.13 5.82 9.56
N ARG A 103 4.44 6.11 9.59
CA ARG A 103 4.96 7.46 9.83
C ARG A 103 4.66 8.44 8.70
N HIS A 104 4.45 7.96 7.48
CA HIS A 104 4.24 8.78 6.29
C HIS A 104 2.80 8.77 5.79
N LEU A 105 1.93 7.91 6.33
CA LEU A 105 0.50 7.91 6.04
C LEU A 105 -0.22 9.02 6.82
N PRO A 106 -1.23 9.68 6.22
CA PRO A 106 -2.03 10.71 6.89
C PRO A 106 -2.85 10.16 8.07
#